data_AF-A0A5Q4FYC5-F1
#
_entry.id   AF-A0A5Q4FYC5-F1
#
_cell.length_a   1.000
_cell.length_b   1.000
_cell.length_c   1.000
_cell.angle_alpha   90.00
_cell.angle_beta   90.00
_cell.angle_gamma   90.00
#
_symmetry.space_group_name_H-M   'P 1'
#
loop_
_entity.id
_entity.type
_entity.pdbx_description
1 polymer ?
#
loop_
_entity_poly.entity_id
_entity_poly.type
_entity_poly.pdbx_seq_one_letter_code
_entity_poly.pdbx_strand_id
1 'polypeptide(L)'
;MNRQLRRAQQKQDEKFDKERQKKKDKRQAKVSALKDRRSRRRAESLARAEARKRGETPAEAPKQDGSPAAKRKRPGRFSAALMMATVFFIVLQSAVPPENPGEIDVLRSVTSAGFYLLFAYFSTLWLMRRDTPRPIMMTLISGGMLTLGVEVAKYFQPDMTTDLLMLALAVPFLVAGAFLGRLVYVNSPT
;
A
#
# COMPACT_ATOMS: atom_id res chain seq x y z
N MET A 1 -4.96 -33.39 -53.08
CA MET A 1 -5.30 -32.25 -52.18
C MET A 1 -5.47 -32.62 -50.69
N ASN A 2 -4.98 -33.78 -50.20
CA ASN A 2 -5.21 -34.24 -48.81
C ASN A 2 -3.95 -34.32 -47.91
N ARG A 3 -2.74 -34.07 -48.45
CA ARG A 3 -1.48 -34.09 -47.69
C ARG A 3 -1.16 -32.77 -46.99
N GLN A 4 -1.57 -31.64 -47.56
CA GLN A 4 -1.29 -30.32 -46.99
C GLN A 4 -2.16 -30.04 -45.75
N LEU A 5 -3.43 -30.47 -45.75
CA LEU A 5 -4.32 -30.40 -44.60
C LEU A 5 -3.83 -31.25 -43.41
N ARG A 6 -3.34 -32.47 -43.65
CA ARG A 6 -2.74 -33.32 -42.61
C ARG A 6 -1.47 -32.72 -42.01
N ARG A 7 -0.62 -32.08 -42.81
CA ARG A 7 0.59 -31.38 -42.32
C ARG A 7 0.25 -30.13 -41.51
N ALA A 8 -0.85 -29.45 -41.84
CA ALA A 8 -1.32 -28.29 -41.07
C ALA A 8 -1.89 -28.72 -39.71
N GLN A 9 -2.66 -29.81 -39.68
CA GLN A 9 -3.19 -30.41 -38.43
C GLN A 9 -2.06 -30.92 -37.53
N GLN A 10 -1.10 -31.68 -38.08
CA GLN A 10 0.07 -32.16 -37.32
C GLN A 10 0.88 -31.00 -36.71
N LYS A 11 1.07 -29.90 -37.44
CA LYS A 11 1.76 -28.70 -36.91
C LYS A 11 0.98 -27.98 -35.82
N GLN A 12 -0.35 -28.04 -35.84
CA GLN A 12 -1.18 -27.48 -34.76
C GLN A 12 -1.13 -28.39 -33.53
N ASP A 13 -1.29 -29.70 -33.70
CA ASP A 13 -1.23 -30.68 -32.60
C ASP A 13 0.13 -30.63 -31.89
N GLU A 14 1.23 -30.56 -32.64
CA GLU A 14 2.58 -30.46 -32.08
C GLU A 14 2.78 -29.14 -31.29
N LYS A 15 2.14 -28.05 -31.72
CA LYS A 15 2.16 -26.78 -30.97
C LYS A 15 1.35 -26.87 -29.69
N PHE A 16 0.16 -27.47 -29.74
CA PHE A 16 -0.68 -27.69 -28.56
C PHE A 16 0.02 -28.58 -27.52
N ASP A 17 0.70 -29.65 -27.95
CA ASP A 17 1.45 -30.52 -27.06
C ASP A 17 2.65 -29.81 -26.43
N LYS A 18 3.39 -29.03 -27.23
CA LYS A 18 4.49 -28.19 -26.72
C LYS A 18 4.01 -27.16 -25.69
N GLU A 19 2.87 -26.52 -25.90
CA GLU A 19 2.28 -25.59 -24.94
C GLU A 19 1.79 -26.28 -23.67
N ARG A 20 1.15 -27.44 -23.81
CA ARG A 20 0.67 -28.25 -22.68
C ARG A 20 1.84 -28.72 -21.81
N GLN A 21 2.95 -29.12 -22.43
CA GLN A 21 4.16 -29.51 -21.72
C GLN A 21 4.81 -28.33 -21.00
N LYS A 22 4.99 -27.18 -21.69
CA LYS A 22 5.48 -25.94 -21.05
C LYS A 22 4.62 -25.50 -19.85
N LYS A 23 3.30 -25.70 -19.92
CA LYS A 23 2.38 -25.38 -18.81
C LYS A 23 2.54 -26.34 -17.63
N LYS A 24 2.81 -27.63 -17.88
CA LYS A 24 3.12 -28.62 -16.84
C LYS A 24 4.46 -28.31 -16.17
N ASP A 25 5.50 -28.02 -16.94
CA ASP A 25 6.84 -27.71 -16.43
C ASP A 25 6.83 -26.45 -15.55
N LYS A 26 6.13 -25.39 -15.99
CA LYS A 26 5.94 -24.17 -15.20
C LYS A 26 5.19 -24.43 -13.89
N ARG A 27 4.23 -25.36 -13.87
CA ARG A 27 3.50 -25.73 -12.64
C ARG A 27 4.42 -26.52 -11.70
N GLN A 28 5.17 -27.48 -12.20
CA GLN A 28 6.12 -28.25 -11.40
C GLN A 28 7.23 -27.37 -10.82
N ALA A 29 7.80 -26.45 -11.61
CA ALA A 29 8.80 -25.49 -11.15
C ALA A 29 8.27 -24.55 -10.04
N LYS A 30 7.00 -24.14 -10.11
CA LYS A 30 6.37 -23.36 -9.02
C LYS A 30 6.21 -24.18 -7.74
N VAL A 31 5.84 -25.45 -7.86
CA VAL A 31 5.64 -26.33 -6.71
C VAL A 31 6.98 -26.68 -6.04
N SER A 32 8.04 -26.97 -6.81
CA SER A 32 9.38 -27.21 -6.26
C SER A 32 9.93 -25.96 -5.58
N ALA A 33 9.83 -24.78 -6.20
CA ALA A 33 10.27 -23.52 -5.59
C ALA A 33 9.54 -23.21 -4.27
N LEU A 34 8.24 -23.54 -4.17
CA LEU A 34 7.48 -23.39 -2.93
C LEU A 34 7.91 -24.40 -1.86
N LYS A 35 8.22 -25.64 -2.25
CA LYS A 35 8.71 -26.68 -1.34
C LYS A 35 10.08 -26.33 -0.79
N ASP A 36 10.98 -25.82 -1.63
CA ASP A 36 12.33 -25.38 -1.24
C ASP A 36 12.28 -24.16 -0.33
N ARG A 37 11.37 -23.22 -0.59
CA ARG A 37 11.15 -22.07 0.30
C ARG A 37 10.62 -22.48 1.67
N ARG A 38 9.79 -23.52 1.74
CA ARG A 38 9.27 -24.08 3.00
C ARG A 38 10.34 -24.86 3.75
N SER A 39 11.17 -25.66 3.07
CA SER A 39 12.26 -26.40 3.71
C SER A 39 13.33 -25.47 4.25
N ARG A 40 13.73 -24.43 3.50
CA ARG A 40 14.67 -23.40 3.98
C ARG A 40 14.18 -22.70 5.24
N ARG A 41 12.91 -22.27 5.27
CA ARG A 41 12.31 -21.64 6.47
C ARG A 41 12.28 -22.57 7.67
N ARG A 42 12.00 -23.87 7.47
CA ARG A 42 12.04 -24.87 8.54
C ARG A 42 13.46 -25.07 9.06
N ALA A 43 14.44 -25.22 8.16
CA ALA A 43 15.84 -25.34 8.53
C ALA A 43 16.35 -24.10 9.29
N GLU A 44 16.03 -22.89 8.83
CA GLU A 44 16.35 -21.64 9.52
C GLU A 44 15.70 -21.55 10.92
N SER A 45 14.44 -21.99 11.04
CA SER A 45 13.75 -21.99 12.34
C SER A 45 14.32 -22.99 13.33
N LEU A 46 14.74 -24.17 12.85
CA LEU A 46 15.38 -25.21 13.65
C LEU A 46 16.78 -24.77 14.06
N ALA A 47 17.58 -24.20 13.14
CA ALA A 47 18.90 -23.65 13.45
C ALA A 47 18.81 -22.52 14.50
N ARG A 48 17.82 -21.63 14.40
CA ARG A 48 17.57 -20.59 15.42
C ARG A 48 17.14 -21.17 16.76
N ALA A 49 16.38 -22.26 16.77
CA ALA A 49 15.97 -22.94 18.00
C ALA A 49 17.15 -23.67 18.66
N GLU A 50 18.03 -24.29 17.87
CA GLU A 50 19.25 -24.94 18.36
C GLU A 50 20.27 -23.92 18.89
N ALA A 51 20.46 -22.79 18.20
CA ALA A 51 21.33 -21.70 18.69
C ALA A 51 20.85 -21.15 20.05
N ARG A 52 19.53 -20.98 20.22
CA ARG A 52 18.93 -20.60 21.52
C ARG A 52 19.14 -21.64 22.62
N LYS A 53 19.18 -22.93 22.28
CA LYS A 53 19.46 -24.01 23.25
C LYS A 53 20.94 -24.09 23.63
N ARG A 54 21.85 -23.65 22.75
CA ARG A 54 23.30 -23.63 23.00
C ARG A 54 23.80 -22.41 23.79
N GLY A 55 22.91 -21.48 24.17
CA GLY A 55 23.28 -20.34 25.01
C GLY A 55 24.13 -19.27 24.31
N GLU A 56 24.33 -19.37 23.00
CA GLU A 56 24.92 -18.30 22.20
C GLU A 56 23.87 -17.20 22.05
N THR A 57 23.96 -16.14 22.86
CA THR A 57 23.20 -14.91 22.70
C THR A 57 23.63 -14.25 21.39
N PRO A 58 22.81 -14.26 20.32
CA PRO A 58 23.08 -13.41 19.19
C PRO A 58 22.72 -11.99 19.64
N ALA A 59 23.65 -11.05 19.45
CA ALA A 59 23.47 -9.63 19.70
C ALA A 59 22.05 -9.18 19.34
N GLU A 60 21.42 -8.49 20.28
CA GLU A 60 20.02 -8.12 20.33
C GLU A 60 19.64 -7.24 19.12
N ALA A 61 19.34 -7.88 17.99
CA ALA A 61 18.58 -7.27 16.93
C ALA A 61 17.16 -7.00 17.46
N PRO A 62 16.59 -5.80 17.23
CA PRO A 62 15.33 -5.40 17.85
C PRO A 62 14.26 -6.44 17.53
N LYS A 63 13.63 -6.96 18.59
CA LYS A 63 12.53 -7.94 18.54
C LYS A 63 11.40 -7.40 17.65
N GLN A 64 11.42 -7.77 16.37
CA GLN A 64 10.19 -7.79 15.58
C GLN A 64 9.42 -9.03 16.03
N ASP A 65 8.50 -8.82 16.98
CA ASP A 65 7.50 -9.80 17.40
C ASP A 65 6.56 -10.13 16.23
N GLY A 66 7.05 -10.98 15.33
CA GLY A 66 6.36 -11.48 14.15
C GLY A 66 5.63 -12.80 14.41
N SER A 67 4.99 -12.97 15.56
CA SER A 67 4.10 -14.12 15.76
C SER A 67 2.85 -13.96 14.87
N PRO A 68 2.49 -14.93 14.02
CA PRO A 68 1.28 -14.85 13.19
C PRO A 68 -0.02 -14.78 14.01
N ALA A 69 0.03 -15.10 15.31
CA ALA A 69 -1.08 -14.92 16.25
C ALA A 69 -1.28 -13.46 16.68
N ALA A 70 -0.21 -12.65 16.79
CA ALA A 70 -0.29 -11.23 17.13
C ALA A 70 -0.86 -10.37 15.99
N LYS A 71 -0.68 -10.81 14.73
CA LYS A 71 -1.28 -10.15 13.55
C LYS A 71 -2.80 -10.24 13.49
N ARG A 72 -3.42 -11.21 14.19
CA ARG A 72 -4.89 -11.40 14.20
C ARG A 72 -5.64 -10.45 15.13
N LYS A 73 -4.95 -9.80 16.07
CA LYS A 73 -5.55 -8.88 17.06
C LYS A 73 -5.26 -7.40 16.83
N ARG A 74 -4.66 -7.01 15.69
CA ARG A 74 -4.51 -5.58 15.39
C ARG A 74 -5.85 -5.04 14.87
N PRO A 75 -6.47 -4.01 15.50
CA PRO A 75 -7.76 -3.44 15.10
C PRO A 75 -7.66 -2.61 13.81
N GLY A 76 -7.01 -3.13 12.76
CA GLY A 76 -6.69 -2.45 11.50
C GLY A 76 -7.90 -2.07 10.64
N ARG A 77 -9.09 -2.59 10.94
CA ARG A 77 -10.32 -2.29 10.17
C ARG A 77 -10.82 -0.87 10.42
N PHE A 78 -10.68 -0.37 11.65
CA PHE A 78 -11.16 0.97 12.02
C PHE A 78 -10.38 2.10 11.33
N SER A 79 -9.05 1.98 11.27
CA SER A 79 -8.17 2.94 10.59
C SER A 79 -8.39 2.98 9.07
N ALA A 80 -8.83 1.87 8.46
CA ALA A 80 -9.11 1.81 7.03
C ALA A 80 -10.41 2.54 6.68
N ALA A 81 -11.47 2.32 7.46
CA ALA A 81 -12.75 3.01 7.27
C ALA A 81 -12.61 4.53 7.43
N LEU A 82 -11.86 4.97 8.45
CA LEU A 82 -11.58 6.38 8.66
C LEU A 82 -10.73 6.99 7.54
N MET A 83 -9.73 6.27 7.03
CA MET A 83 -8.96 6.75 5.88
C MET A 83 -9.85 6.91 4.65
N MET A 84 -10.71 5.94 4.34
CA MET A 84 -11.64 6.04 3.21
C MET A 84 -12.65 7.18 3.37
N ALA A 85 -13.18 7.38 4.58
CA ALA A 85 -14.03 8.54 4.88
C ALA A 85 -13.27 9.86 4.67
N THR A 86 -12.01 9.93 5.10
CA THR A 86 -11.17 11.13 4.89
C THR A 86 -10.98 11.43 3.41
N VAL A 87 -10.65 10.42 2.60
CA VAL A 87 -10.52 10.57 1.14
C VAL A 87 -11.84 11.02 0.52
N PHE A 88 -12.95 10.43 0.93
CA PHE A 88 -14.29 10.81 0.46
C PHE A 88 -14.59 12.29 0.73
N PHE A 89 -14.30 12.77 1.94
CA PHE A 89 -14.47 14.19 2.30
C PHE A 89 -13.57 15.12 1.47
N ILE A 90 -12.31 14.75 1.23
CA ILE A 90 -11.40 15.54 0.39
C ILE A 90 -11.98 15.70 -1.02
N VAL A 91 -12.47 14.60 -1.60
CA VAL A 91 -13.08 14.61 -2.94
C VAL A 91 -14.38 15.41 -2.94
N LEU A 92 -15.24 15.24 -1.93
CA LEU A 92 -16.49 16.00 -1.82
C LEU A 92 -16.24 17.50 -1.70
N GLN A 93 -15.30 17.92 -0.85
CA GLN A 93 -14.92 19.33 -0.68
C GLN A 93 -14.32 19.94 -1.96
N SER A 94 -13.67 19.12 -2.77
CA SER A 94 -13.14 19.55 -4.07
C SER A 94 -14.20 19.74 -5.14
N ALA A 95 -15.40 19.20 -4.97
CA ALA A 95 -16.51 19.34 -5.92
C ALA A 95 -17.46 20.50 -5.57
N VAL A 96 -17.34 21.09 -4.37
CA VAL A 96 -18.18 22.22 -3.93
C VAL A 96 -17.56 23.53 -4.43
N PRO A 97 -18.26 24.34 -5.25
CA PRO A 97 -17.76 25.65 -5.68
C PRO A 97 -17.57 26.58 -4.46
N PRO A 98 -16.54 27.45 -4.44
CA PRO A 98 -16.45 28.52 -3.45
C PRO A 98 -17.64 29.48 -3.55
N GLU A 99 -18.17 29.90 -2.40
CA GLU A 99 -19.22 30.93 -2.33
C GLU A 99 -18.74 32.28 -2.89
N ASN A 100 -17.46 32.60 -2.70
CA ASN A 100 -16.81 33.79 -3.25
C ASN A 100 -15.67 33.39 -4.21
N PRO A 101 -15.92 33.27 -5.52
CA PRO A 101 -14.88 32.98 -6.50
C PRO A 101 -13.91 34.18 -6.61
N GLY A 102 -12.71 34.03 -6.07
CA GLY A 102 -11.63 35.04 -6.15
C GLY A 102 -11.06 35.48 -4.80
N GLU A 103 -11.73 35.16 -3.70
CA GLU A 103 -11.24 35.44 -2.35
C GLU A 103 -10.65 34.16 -1.73
N ILE A 104 -9.46 34.27 -1.13
CA ILE A 104 -8.85 33.15 -0.41
C ILE A 104 -9.58 33.04 0.93
N ASP A 105 -10.55 32.11 1.01
CA ASP A 105 -11.17 31.75 2.27
C ASP A 105 -10.19 30.89 3.10
N VAL A 106 -9.42 31.57 3.94
CA VAL A 106 -8.40 30.98 4.81
C VAL A 106 -8.99 29.85 5.66
N LEU A 107 -10.22 29.97 6.14
CA LEU A 107 -10.84 28.96 7.00
C LEU A 107 -11.09 27.67 6.22
N ARG A 108 -11.60 27.79 4.99
CA ARG A 108 -11.79 26.66 4.08
C ARG A 108 -10.45 26.03 3.66
N SER A 109 -9.43 26.84 3.35
CA SER A 109 -8.09 26.35 2.98
C SER A 109 -7.43 25.57 4.12
N VAL A 110 -7.52 26.08 5.36
CA VAL A 110 -6.97 25.42 6.55
C VAL A 110 -7.74 24.13 6.87
N THR A 111 -9.07 24.16 6.76
CA THR A 111 -9.91 22.99 7.01
C THR A 111 -9.60 21.88 6.00
N SER A 112 -9.55 22.21 4.72
CA SER A 112 -9.22 21.26 3.64
C SER A 112 -7.79 20.72 3.78
N ALA A 113 -6.81 21.56 4.12
CA ALA A 113 -5.46 21.11 4.45
C ALA A 113 -5.48 20.14 5.65
N GLY A 114 -6.28 20.42 6.68
CA GLY A 114 -6.47 19.54 7.84
C GLY A 114 -6.88 18.11 7.46
N PHE A 115 -7.70 17.94 6.42
CA PHE A 115 -8.03 16.60 5.91
C PHE A 115 -6.82 15.85 5.34
N TYR A 116 -5.84 16.54 4.74
CA TYR A 116 -4.58 15.92 4.30
C TYR A 116 -3.73 15.46 5.49
N LEU A 117 -3.75 16.19 6.61
CA LEU A 117 -3.13 15.76 7.85
C LEU A 117 -3.78 14.46 8.37
N LEU A 118 -5.11 14.43 8.44
CA LEU A 118 -5.86 13.24 8.84
C LEU A 118 -5.60 12.07 7.89
N PHE A 119 -5.57 12.32 6.58
CA PHE A 119 -5.30 11.31 5.56
C PHE A 119 -3.92 10.69 5.81
N ALA A 120 -2.88 11.53 5.96
CA ALA A 120 -1.54 11.03 6.19
C ALA A 120 -1.42 10.25 7.51
N TYR A 121 -2.09 10.73 8.55
CA TYR A 121 -2.16 10.06 9.85
C TYR A 121 -2.76 8.65 9.74
N PHE A 122 -3.99 8.54 9.21
CA PHE A 122 -4.68 7.25 9.09
C PHE A 122 -4.04 6.32 8.07
N SER A 123 -3.52 6.87 6.96
CA SER A 123 -2.81 6.12 5.93
C SER A 123 -1.55 5.47 6.49
N THR A 124 -0.74 6.22 7.23
CA THR A 124 0.50 5.69 7.81
C THR A 124 0.19 4.63 8.86
N LEU A 125 -0.78 4.87 9.74
CA LEU A 125 -1.24 3.89 10.74
C LEU A 125 -1.73 2.59 10.09
N TRP A 126 -2.50 2.69 9.01
CA TRP A 126 -3.00 1.55 8.28
C TRP A 126 -1.88 0.75 7.60
N LEU A 127 -0.93 1.42 6.95
CA LEU A 127 0.22 0.78 6.31
C LEU A 127 1.17 0.13 7.31
N MET A 128 1.40 0.74 8.48
CA MET A 128 2.19 0.15 9.56
C MET A 128 1.52 -1.08 10.14
N ARG A 129 0.19 -1.07 10.33
CA ARG A 129 -0.55 -2.26 10.78
C ARG A 129 -0.45 -3.44 9.82
N ARG A 130 -0.19 -3.18 8.52
CA ARG A 130 0.05 -4.20 7.48
C ARG A 130 1.51 -4.66 7.38
N ASP A 131 2.39 -4.19 8.26
CA ASP A 131 3.83 -4.45 8.23
C ASP A 131 4.50 -4.06 6.89
N THR A 132 4.05 -2.94 6.31
CA THR A 132 4.64 -2.41 5.07
C THR A 132 6.06 -1.88 5.36
N PRO A 133 7.07 -2.17 4.53
CA PRO A 133 8.47 -1.80 4.81
C PRO A 133 8.74 -0.28 4.77
N ARG A 134 7.91 0.51 4.07
CA ARG A 134 8.08 1.97 3.94
C ARG A 134 6.73 2.71 4.01
N PRO A 135 6.08 2.76 5.19
CA PRO A 135 4.72 3.28 5.33
C PRO A 135 4.65 4.79 5.06
N ILE A 136 5.58 5.58 5.61
CA ILE A 136 5.63 7.04 5.40
C ILE A 136 5.76 7.37 3.91
N MET A 137 6.71 6.73 3.21
CA MET A 137 6.95 7.02 1.80
C MET A 137 5.73 6.71 0.94
N MET A 138 5.04 5.59 1.21
CA MET A 138 3.81 5.25 0.50
C MET A 138 2.65 6.19 0.81
N THR A 139 2.56 6.70 2.05
CA THR A 139 1.58 7.72 2.41
C THR A 139 1.87 9.05 1.72
N LEU A 140 3.14 9.47 1.62
CA LEU A 140 3.51 10.69 0.90
C LEU A 140 3.22 10.58 -0.58
N ILE A 141 3.53 9.43 -1.21
CA ILE A 141 3.23 9.20 -2.63
C ILE A 141 1.72 9.19 -2.87
N SER A 142 0.95 8.47 -2.04
CA SER A 142 -0.51 8.39 -2.22
C SER A 142 -1.21 9.72 -1.89
N GLY A 143 -0.72 10.46 -0.90
CA GLY A 143 -1.18 11.82 -0.58
C GLY A 143 -0.89 12.80 -1.69
N GLY A 144 0.34 12.78 -2.24
CA GLY A 144 0.70 13.61 -3.38
C GLY A 144 -0.12 13.27 -4.63
N MET A 145 -0.37 11.98 -4.91
CA MET A 145 -1.27 11.56 -5.98
C MET A 145 -2.70 12.06 -5.75
N LEU A 146 -3.20 12.03 -4.53
CA LEU A 146 -4.53 12.54 -4.19
C LEU A 146 -4.61 14.06 -4.43
N THR A 147 -3.62 14.83 -3.96
CA THR A 147 -3.55 16.28 -4.21
C THR A 147 -3.53 16.59 -5.69
N LEU A 148 -2.68 15.90 -6.46
CA LEU A 148 -2.61 16.06 -7.91
C LEU A 148 -3.93 15.69 -8.59
N GLY A 149 -4.58 14.59 -8.17
CA GLY A 149 -5.87 14.18 -8.71
C GLY A 149 -6.97 15.21 -8.47
N VAL A 150 -6.98 15.84 -7.29
CA VAL A 150 -7.91 16.93 -6.97
C VAL A 150 -7.64 18.17 -7.81
N GLU A 151 -6.38 18.59 -7.96
CA GLU A 151 -6.03 19.76 -8.78
C GLU A 151 -6.34 19.54 -10.27
N VAL A 152 -6.07 18.34 -10.80
CA VAL A 152 -6.47 17.98 -12.17
C VAL A 152 -7.99 18.01 -12.33
N ALA A 153 -8.75 17.53 -11.35
CA ALA A 153 -10.21 17.57 -11.40
C ALA A 153 -10.74 19.01 -11.41
N LYS A 154 -10.16 19.91 -10.61
CA LYS A 154 -10.49 21.34 -10.61
C LYS A 154 -10.16 22.03 -11.93
N TYR A 155 -9.06 21.63 -12.58
CA TYR A 155 -8.68 22.18 -13.89
C TYR A 155 -9.75 21.97 -14.97
N PHE A 156 -10.54 20.89 -14.88
CA PHE A 156 -11.66 20.62 -15.79
C PHE A 156 -12.96 21.34 -15.40
N GLN A 157 -12.99 22.06 -14.27
CA GLN A 157 -14.16 22.79 -13.77
C GLN A 157 -13.93 24.30 -13.94
N PRO A 158 -14.67 24.98 -14.83
CA PRO A 158 -14.42 26.38 -15.17
C PRO A 158 -14.64 27.37 -14.01
N ASP A 159 -15.39 26.97 -12.98
CA ASP A 159 -15.71 27.82 -11.81
C ASP A 159 -14.79 27.56 -10.60
N MET A 160 -13.78 26.69 -10.73
CA MET A 160 -12.90 26.31 -9.63
C MET A 160 -11.54 26.97 -9.76
N THR A 161 -11.21 27.84 -8.81
CA THR A 161 -9.86 28.41 -8.67
C THR A 161 -8.96 27.45 -7.89
N THR A 162 -7.69 27.37 -8.30
CA THR A 162 -6.66 26.64 -7.54
C THR A 162 -6.36 27.40 -6.25
N ASP A 163 -6.61 26.74 -5.12
CA ASP A 163 -6.30 27.26 -3.79
C ASP A 163 -4.83 27.01 -3.47
N LEU A 164 -3.99 28.00 -3.78
CA LEU A 164 -2.54 27.95 -3.56
C LEU A 164 -2.19 27.82 -2.07
N LEU A 165 -2.99 28.39 -1.18
CA LEU A 165 -2.75 28.33 0.27
C LEU A 165 -2.97 26.92 0.79
N MET A 166 -4.05 26.28 0.36
CA MET A 166 -4.32 24.87 0.65
C MET A 166 -3.20 23.97 0.12
N LEU A 167 -2.73 24.19 -1.12
CA LEU A 167 -1.63 23.40 -1.69
C LEU A 167 -0.33 23.57 -0.88
N ALA A 168 0.00 24.81 -0.49
CA ALA A 168 1.16 25.11 0.33
C ALA A 168 1.10 24.47 1.72
N LEU A 169 -0.10 24.39 2.32
CA LEU A 169 -0.34 23.74 3.61
C LEU A 169 -0.45 22.22 3.52
N ALA A 170 -0.89 21.67 2.38
CA ALA A 170 -1.08 20.24 2.19
C ALA A 170 0.23 19.45 2.33
N VAL A 171 1.33 19.97 1.79
CA VAL A 171 2.66 19.31 1.88
C VAL A 171 3.15 19.18 3.34
N PRO A 172 3.28 20.25 4.13
CA PRO A 172 3.70 20.13 5.52
C PRO A 172 2.71 19.31 6.36
N PHE A 173 1.41 19.39 6.09
CA PHE A 173 0.41 18.61 6.81
C PHE A 173 0.46 17.11 6.47
N LEU A 174 0.73 16.75 5.21
CA LEU A 174 1.00 15.36 4.81
C LEU A 174 2.21 14.80 5.55
N VAL A 175 3.30 15.58 5.62
CA VAL A 175 4.53 15.17 6.32
C VAL A 175 4.25 15.03 7.82
N ALA A 176 3.66 16.06 8.45
CA ALA A 176 3.34 16.08 9.87
C ALA A 176 2.40 14.94 10.25
N GLY A 177 1.32 14.72 9.49
CA GLY A 177 0.38 13.63 9.69
C GLY A 177 1.04 12.26 9.59
N ALA A 178 1.97 12.06 8.65
CA ALA A 178 2.70 10.81 8.52
C ALA A 178 3.64 10.54 9.72
N PHE A 179 4.32 11.58 10.21
CA PHE A 179 5.14 11.49 11.41
C PHE A 179 4.30 11.21 12.66
N LEU A 180 3.18 11.90 12.83
CA LEU A 180 2.22 11.67 13.92
C LEU A 180 1.70 10.24 13.90
N GLY A 181 1.33 9.72 12.73
CA GLY A 181 0.87 8.34 12.58
C GLY A 181 1.92 7.33 13.03
N ARG A 182 3.20 7.56 12.69
CA ARG A 182 4.33 6.74 13.16
C ARG A 182 4.54 6.85 14.65
N LEU A 183 4.52 8.06 15.20
CA LEU A 183 4.75 8.29 16.62
C LEU A 183 3.67 7.61 17.46
N VAL A 184 2.40 7.77 17.10
CA VAL A 184 1.29 7.12 17.78
C VAL A 184 1.43 5.60 17.71
N TYR A 185 1.76 5.04 16.56
CA TYR A 185 1.93 3.59 16.43
C TYR A 185 3.07 3.03 17.29
N VAL A 186 4.16 3.77 17.45
CA VAL A 186 5.30 3.37 18.31
C VAL A 186 4.97 3.52 19.79
N ASN A 187 4.25 4.58 20.18
CA ASN A 187 3.90 4.87 21.57
C ASN A 187 2.60 4.20 22.05
N SER A 188 1.86 3.51 21.19
CA SER A 188 0.67 2.75 21.58
C SER A 188 1.08 1.32 21.95
N PRO A 189 1.18 0.96 23.24
CA PRO A 189 1.42 -0.42 23.63
C PRO A 189 0.26 -1.29 23.14
N THR A 190 0.55 -2.25 22.27
CA THR A 190 -0.37 -3.33 21.86
C THR A 190 -0.16 -4.57 22.70
#